data_AF-A0A2S7A9G8-F1
#
_entry.id   AF-A0A2S7A9G8-F1
#
_cell.length_a   1.000
_cell.length_b   1.000
_cell.length_c   1.000
_cell.angle_alpha   90.00
_cell.angle_beta   90.00
_cell.angle_gamma   90.00
#
_symmetry.space_group_name_H-M   'P 1'
#
loop_
_entity.id
_entity.type
_entity.pdbx_description
1 polymer ?
#
loop_
_entity_poly.entity_id
_entity_poly.type
_entity_poly.pdbx_seq_one_letter_code
_entity_poly.pdbx_strand_id
1 'polypeptide(L)' 'MPTREELDTRLDALQDELPQLSADEDADFDYLDFQARAQALLSSAAAEDAAYVRTRVDGMLAGAGLIPTDEDGHSSA' A
#
# COMPACT_ATOMS: atom_id res chain seq x y z
N MET A 1 -3.04 20.14 1.27
CA MET A 1 -2.13 19.15 0.67
C MET A 1 -1.09 18.80 1.71
N PRO A 2 -1.01 17.56 2.18
CA PRO A 2 0.05 17.10 3.08
C PRO A 2 1.41 17.21 2.36
N THR A 3 2.46 17.43 3.13
CA THR A 3 3.83 17.39 2.59
C THR A 3 4.25 15.96 2.26
N ARG A 4 5.33 15.83 1.49
CA ARG A 4 5.91 14.51 1.18
C ARG A 4 6.29 13.73 2.45
N GLU A 5 6.82 14.40 3.47
CA GLU A 5 7.15 13.81 4.77
C GLU A 5 5.91 13.30 5.52
N GLU A 6 4.81 14.04 5.45
CA GLU A 6 3.53 13.64 6.02
C GLU A 6 2.91 12.44 5.29
N LEU A 7 3.06 12.38 3.97
CA LEU A 7 2.65 11.22 3.17
C LEU A 7 3.51 10.01 3.54
N ASP A 8 4.82 10.19 3.68
CA ASP A 8 5.76 9.12 4.05
C ASP A 8 5.44 8.54 5.42
N THR A 9 5.22 9.40 6.42
CA THR A 9 4.83 8.97 7.79
C THR A 9 3.54 8.15 7.78
N ARG A 10 2.54 8.58 6.99
CA ARG A 10 1.26 7.86 6.88
C ARG A 10 1.42 6.53 6.14
N LEU A 11 2.27 6.48 5.12
CA LEU A 11 2.61 5.28 4.36
C LEU A 11 3.40 4.27 5.20
N ASP A 12 4.34 4.75 6.00
CA ASP A 12 5.16 3.91 6.89
C ASP A 12 4.31 3.25 7.97
N ALA A 13 3.39 4.00 8.59
CA ALA A 13 2.41 3.44 9.52
C ALA A 13 1.54 2.35 8.86
N LEU A 14 1.06 2.61 7.64
CA LEU A 14 0.27 1.64 6.87
C LEU A 14 1.06 0.35 6.57
N GLN A 15 2.36 0.48 6.31
CA GLN A 15 3.26 -0.63 6.03
C GLN A 15 3.57 -1.45 7.29
N ASP A 16 3.69 -0.82 8.45
CA ASP A 16 3.92 -1.51 9.74
C ASP A 16 2.67 -2.29 10.20
N GLU A 17 1.48 -1.77 9.91
CA GLU A 17 0.21 -2.43 10.23
C GLU A 17 -0.10 -3.62 9.29
N LEU A 18 0.34 -3.57 8.03
CA LEU A 18 0.12 -4.61 7.01
C LEU A 18 0.50 -6.05 7.44
N PRO A 19 1.73 -6.32 7.93
CA PRO A 19 2.11 -7.65 8.42
C PRO A 19 1.35 -8.06 9.68
N GLN A 20 0.90 -7.11 10.51
CA GLN A 20 0.08 -7.43 11.68
C GLN A 20 -1.33 -7.86 11.27
N LEU A 21 -1.92 -7.19 10.27
CA LEU A 21 -3.24 -7.52 9.75
C LEU A 21 -3.27 -8.82 8.94
N SER A 22 -2.16 -9.21 8.31
CA SER A 22 -2.05 -10.48 7.57
C SER A 22 -1.63 -11.67 8.44
N ALA A 23 -1.02 -11.43 9.61
CA ALA A 23 -0.67 -12.48 10.57
C ALA A 23 -1.85 -12.93 11.45
N ASP A 24 -2.92 -12.14 11.52
CA ASP A 24 -4.13 -12.49 12.26
C ASP A 24 -5.00 -13.37 11.34
N GLU A 25 -4.86 -14.70 11.45
CA GLU A 25 -5.57 -15.69 10.62
C GLU A 25 -7.11 -15.61 10.70
N ASP A 26 -7.65 -14.89 11.69
CA ASP A 26 -9.08 -14.64 11.92
C ASP A 26 -9.51 -13.20 11.56
N ALA A 27 -8.57 -12.29 11.27
CA ALA A 27 -8.91 -10.97 10.76
C ALA A 27 -9.04 -11.07 9.23
N ASP A 28 -10.28 -11.00 8.74
CA ASP A 28 -10.52 -10.64 7.35
C ASP A 28 -9.76 -9.34 7.07
N PHE A 29 -8.62 -9.43 6.38
CA PHE A 29 -7.87 -8.25 5.98
C PHE A 29 -8.80 -7.35 5.17
N ASP A 30 -9.20 -6.21 5.76
CA ASP A 30 -10.10 -5.24 5.15
C ASP A 30 -9.39 -4.49 4.00
N TYR A 31 -9.16 -5.19 2.90
CA TYR A 31 -8.55 -4.65 1.68
C TYR A 31 -9.29 -3.39 1.20
N LEU A 32 -10.61 -3.35 1.40
CA LEU A 32 -11.46 -2.20 1.09
C LEU A 32 -11.14 -0.96 1.94
N ASP A 33 -10.90 -1.13 3.24
CA ASP A 33 -10.52 -0.01 4.12
C ASP A 33 -9.11 0.48 3.77
N PHE A 34 -8.16 -0.44 3.57
CA PHE A 34 -6.80 -0.11 3.15
C PHE A 34 -6.81 0.66 1.82
N GLN A 35 -7.55 0.17 0.82
CA GLN A 35 -7.64 0.82 -0.48
C GLN A 35 -8.29 2.21 -0.37
N ALA A 36 -9.32 2.36 0.48
CA ALA A 36 -9.95 3.66 0.73
C ALA A 36 -8.96 4.66 1.37
N ARG A 37 -8.16 4.22 2.35
CA ARG A 37 -7.12 5.04 3.00
C ARG A 37 -6.01 5.42 2.02
N ALA A 38 -5.50 4.48 1.24
CA ALA A 38 -4.51 4.73 0.20
C ALA A 38 -5.03 5.73 -0.85
N GLN A 39 -6.27 5.56 -1.30
CA GLN A 39 -6.90 6.45 -2.28
C GLN A 39 -7.15 7.85 -1.70
N ALA A 40 -7.52 7.96 -0.43
CA ALA A 40 -7.66 9.25 0.26
C ALA A 40 -6.32 9.99 0.38
N LEU A 41 -5.22 9.26 0.63
CA LEU A 41 -3.86 9.79 0.58
C LEU A 41 -3.52 10.31 -0.82
N LEU A 42 -3.78 9.51 -1.85
CA LEU A 42 -3.49 9.82 -3.24
C LEU A 42 -4.27 11.03 -3.76
N SER A 43 -5.54 11.13 -3.36
CA SER A 43 -6.42 12.26 -3.66
C SER A 43 -5.99 13.55 -2.93
N SER A 44 -5.39 13.42 -1.75
CA SER A 44 -4.86 14.54 -0.98
C SER A 44 -3.47 14.98 -1.44
N ALA A 45 -2.68 14.07 -2.02
CA ALA A 45 -1.32 14.31 -2.49
C ALA A 45 -1.29 15.19 -3.75
N ALA A 46 -0.18 15.89 -3.96
CA ALA A 46 0.06 16.59 -5.23
C ALA A 46 0.25 15.58 -6.37
N ALA A 47 -0.02 15.99 -7.61
CA ALA A 47 0.15 15.12 -8.78
C ALA A 47 1.59 14.60 -8.95
N GLU A 48 2.58 15.39 -8.52
CA GLU A 48 4.00 15.02 -8.52
C GLU A 48 4.31 13.91 -7.51
N ASP A 49 3.60 13.88 -6.37
CA ASP A 49 3.76 12.87 -5.32
C ASP A 49 2.79 11.69 -5.50
N ALA A 50 1.71 11.84 -6.27
CA ALA A 50 0.72 10.79 -6.49
C ALA A 50 1.33 9.53 -7.10
N ALA A 51 2.29 9.68 -8.02
CA ALA A 51 3.04 8.56 -8.59
C ALA A 51 3.90 7.87 -7.52
N TYR A 52 4.55 8.65 -6.63
CA TYR A 52 5.36 8.12 -5.54
C TYR A 52 4.51 7.34 -4.53
N VAL A 53 3.39 7.90 -4.09
CA VAL A 53 2.44 7.25 -3.16
C VAL A 53 1.93 5.95 -3.78
N ARG A 54 1.54 5.96 -5.06
CA ARG A 54 1.08 4.76 -5.75
C ARG A 54 2.13 3.65 -5.77
N THR A 55 3.35 3.95 -6.22
CA THR A 55 4.44 2.96 -6.29
C THR A 55 4.78 2.41 -4.90
N ARG A 56 4.73 3.24 -3.85
CA ARG A 56 4.97 2.80 -2.48
C ARG A 56 3.90 1.81 -2.02
N VAL A 57 2.62 2.15 -2.22
CA VAL A 57 1.47 1.29 -1.85
C VAL A 57 1.50 -0.04 -2.62
N ASP A 58 1.77 -0.02 -3.92
CA ASP A 58 1.96 -1.23 -4.73
C ASP A 58 3.08 -2.13 -4.15
N GLY A 59 4.23 -1.54 -3.80
CA GLY A 59 5.34 -2.26 -3.18
C GLY A 59 4.99 -2.89 -1.82
N MET A 60 4.19 -2.21 -1.01
CA MET A 60 3.72 -2.74 0.29
C MET A 60 2.79 -3.94 0.09
N LEU A 61 1.81 -3.83 -0.81
CA LEU A 61 0.87 -4.91 -1.10
C LEU A 61 1.59 -6.12 -1.70
N ALA A 62 2.57 -5.89 -2.57
CA ALA A 62 3.43 -6.93 -3.13
C ALA A 62 4.25 -7.63 -2.04
N GLY A 63 4.86 -6.88 -1.12
CA GLY A 63 5.61 -7.43 0.02
C GLY A 63 4.75 -8.23 1.00
N ALA A 64 3.47 -7.88 1.13
CA ALA A 64 2.49 -8.63 1.90
C ALA A 64 1.88 -9.84 1.13
N GLY A 65 2.24 -10.04 -0.14
CA GLY A 65 1.67 -11.09 -0.99
C GLY A 65 0.20 -10.86 -1.37
N LEU A 66 -0.31 -9.65 -1.17
CA LEU A 66 -1.72 -9.28 -1.41
C LEU A 66 -2.03 -8.96 -2.87
N ILE A 67 -1.02 -8.56 -3.64
CA ILE A 67 -1.12 -8.43 -5.09
C ILE A 67 -0.04 -9.27 -5.76
N PRO A 68 -0.35 -9.87 -6.92
CA PRO A 68 0.67 -10.47 -7.76
C PRO A 68 1.63 -9.35 -8.15
N THR A 69 2.83 -9.41 -7.60
CA THR A 69 3.92 -8.56 -8.04
C THR A 69 4.25 -9.00 -9.47
N ASP A 70 4.48 -8.08 -10.40
CA ASP A 70 4.86 -8.43 -11.78
C ASP A 70 6.21 -9.21 -11.83
N GLU A 71 6.94 -9.30 -10.70
CA GLU A 71 8.10 -10.18 -10.52
C GLU A 71 7.72 -11.67 -10.58
N ASP A 72 6.47 -12.04 -10.27
CA ASP A 72 5.92 -13.40 -10.41
C ASP A 72 5.38 -13.69 -11.82
N GLY A 73 5.56 -12.75 -12.77
CA GLY A 73 5.28 -12.93 -14.20
C GLY A 73 6.28 -13.83 -14.95
N HIS A 74 7.18 -14.53 -14.24
CA HIS A 74 8.15 -15.44 -14.83
C HIS A 74 8.14 -16.84 -14.21
N SER A 75 7.03 -17.55 -14.31
CA SER A 75 6.96 -19.02 -14.36
C SER A 75 5.56 -19.41 -14.88
N SER A 76 5.36 -20.11 -15.99
CA SER A 76 6.23 -21.03 -16.73
C SER A 76 5.70 -21.19 -18.17
N ALA A 77 6.63 -21.39 -19.10
CA ALA A 77 6.38 -21.80 -20.49
C ALA A 77 6.01 -23.29 -20.59
#